data_AF-A0A355EVG4-F1
#
_entry.id   AF-A0A355EVG4-F1
#
_cell.length_a   1.000
_cell.length_b   1.000
_cell.length_c   1.000
_cell.angle_alpha   90.00
_cell.angle_beta   90.00
_cell.angle_gamma   90.00
#
_symmetry.space_group_name_H-M   'P 1'
#
loop_
_entity.id
_entity.type
_entity.pdbx_description
1 polymer ?
#
loop_
_entity_poly.entity_id
_entity_poly.type
_entity_poly.pdbx_seq_one_letter_code
_entity_poly.pdbx_strand_id
1 'polypeptide(L)'
;ANGKVDRRALPEPSREVAAAAGYVAPRTPAEEILAGIWAQALGLERVGVHDNFFRLGGDSILSVRAITRAREVGLPLDPYQMFERQTIAELAAAVPQSMDQLADELSELPPDELDALLEQLEGE
;
A
#
# COMPACT_ATOMS: atom_id res chain seq x y z
N ALA A 1 -38.99 2.77 -30.10
CA ALA A 1 -38.27 3.71 -29.20
C ALA A 1 -37.53 2.90 -28.15
N ASN A 2 -36.19 2.88 -28.19
CA ASN A 2 -35.40 2.42 -27.06
C ASN A 2 -34.03 3.12 -27.09
N GLY A 3 -33.71 3.79 -25.97
CA GLY A 3 -32.69 4.81 -25.85
C GLY A 3 -31.29 4.25 -26.01
N LYS A 4 -30.56 4.78 -26.99
CA LYS A 4 -29.12 4.58 -27.11
C LYS A 4 -28.48 5.28 -25.91
N VAL A 5 -27.81 4.51 -25.06
CA VAL A 5 -26.93 5.04 -24.02
C VAL A 5 -25.78 5.75 -24.73
N ASP A 6 -25.82 7.08 -24.74
CA ASP A 6 -24.77 7.96 -25.25
C ASP A 6 -23.47 7.72 -24.46
N ARG A 7 -22.53 6.98 -25.07
CA ARG A 7 -21.14 6.81 -24.59
C ARG A 7 -20.29 8.06 -24.85
N ARG A 8 -20.86 9.26 -24.72
CA ARG A 8 -20.14 10.53 -24.96
C ARG A 8 -19.74 11.16 -23.63
N ALA A 9 -18.43 11.30 -23.46
CA ALA A 9 -17.74 12.11 -22.47
C ALA A 9 -17.83 11.63 -21.01
N LEU A 10 -17.17 10.52 -20.70
CA LEU A 10 -16.55 10.41 -19.38
C LEU A 10 -15.21 11.17 -19.47
N PRO A 11 -15.04 12.31 -18.78
CA PRO A 11 -13.71 12.88 -18.62
C PRO A 11 -12.84 11.84 -17.92
N GLU A 12 -11.64 11.61 -18.44
CA GLU A 12 -10.63 10.81 -17.75
C GLU A 12 -10.47 11.41 -16.35
N PRO A 13 -10.69 10.64 -15.26
CA PRO A 13 -10.52 11.19 -13.92
C PRO A 13 -9.04 11.56 -13.79
N SER A 14 -8.72 12.84 -13.95
CA SER A 14 -7.38 13.34 -13.70
C SER A 14 -7.02 12.94 -12.29
N ARG A 15 -5.84 12.33 -12.09
CA ARG A 15 -5.41 11.83 -10.77
C ARG A 15 -5.50 12.90 -9.66
N GLU A 16 -5.38 14.17 -10.05
CA GLU A 16 -5.58 15.35 -9.21
C GLU A 16 -7.01 15.48 -8.62
N VAL A 17 -8.04 15.04 -9.35
CA VAL A 17 -9.46 15.09 -8.89
C VAL A 17 -9.75 13.99 -7.88
N ALA A 18 -9.06 12.85 -7.94
CA ALA A 18 -9.20 11.78 -6.94
C ALA A 18 -8.66 12.20 -5.56
N ALA A 19 -7.60 13.03 -5.53
CA ALA A 19 -7.04 13.61 -4.32
C ALA A 19 -7.87 14.78 -3.73
N ALA A 20 -9.00 15.17 -4.37
CA ALA A 20 -9.86 16.25 -3.91
C ALA A 20 -10.81 15.85 -2.76
N ALA A 21 -10.80 14.58 -2.33
CA ALA A 21 -11.47 14.13 -1.11
C ALA A 21 -10.71 14.62 0.14
N GLY A 22 -10.69 15.95 0.35
CA GLY A 22 -10.17 16.60 1.56
C GLY A 22 -8.79 16.12 1.99
N TYR A 23 -7.74 16.64 1.35
CA TYR A 23 -6.35 16.38 1.77
C TYR A 23 -6.17 16.54 3.28
N VAL A 24 -5.75 15.46 3.94
CA VAL A 24 -5.33 15.46 5.34
C VAL A 24 -3.83 15.16 5.39
N ALA A 25 -3.06 16.08 5.94
CA ALA A 25 -1.62 15.95 6.05
C ALA A 25 -1.21 14.80 7.00
N PRO A 26 -0.06 14.16 6.75
CA PRO A 26 0.60 13.29 7.73
C PRO A 26 0.79 13.97 9.09
N ARG A 27 0.62 13.18 10.15
CA ARG A 27 0.69 13.61 11.57
C ARG A 27 1.74 12.85 12.35
N THR A 28 2.23 11.73 11.83
CA THR A 28 3.27 10.91 12.47
C THR A 28 4.45 10.69 11.53
N PRO A 29 5.66 10.39 12.06
CA PRO A 29 6.83 10.10 11.22
C PRO A 29 6.60 8.94 10.25
N ALA A 30 5.87 7.90 10.66
CA ALA A 30 5.52 6.78 9.79
C ALA A 30 4.57 7.21 8.66
N GLU A 31 3.55 8.02 8.97
CA GLU A 31 2.65 8.59 7.96
C GLU A 31 3.41 9.48 6.96
N GLU A 32 4.38 10.30 7.43
CA GLU A 32 5.20 11.18 6.57
C GLU A 32 6.06 10.38 5.58
N ILE A 33 6.73 9.35 6.08
CA ILE A 33 7.55 8.46 5.27
C ILE A 33 6.69 7.75 4.21
N LEU A 34 5.55 7.17 4.62
CA LEU A 34 4.65 6.46 3.71
C LEU A 34 4.06 7.40 2.66
N ALA A 35 3.62 8.60 3.05
CA ALA A 35 3.13 9.61 2.12
C ALA A 35 4.19 10.01 1.08
N GLY A 36 5.44 10.17 1.49
CA GLY A 36 6.55 10.46 0.59
C GLY A 36 6.84 9.33 -0.39
N ILE A 37 6.84 8.07 0.09
CA ILE A 37 7.04 6.89 -0.77
C ILE A 37 5.90 6.78 -1.79
N TRP A 38 4.65 6.97 -1.36
CA TRP A 38 3.48 6.88 -2.24
C TRP A 38 3.45 7.99 -3.27
N ALA A 39 3.75 9.23 -2.87
CA ALA A 39 3.85 10.37 -3.78
C ALA A 39 4.88 10.09 -4.89
N GLN A 40 6.07 9.58 -4.53
CA GLN A 40 7.10 9.21 -5.49
C GLN A 40 6.69 8.04 -6.40
N ALA A 41 6.07 6.99 -5.83
CA ALA A 41 5.65 5.81 -6.59
C ALA A 41 4.51 6.13 -7.58
N LEU A 42 3.58 6.99 -7.19
CA LEU A 42 2.40 7.36 -7.97
C LEU A 42 2.63 8.57 -8.90
N GLY A 43 3.76 9.27 -8.74
CA GLY A 43 4.08 10.49 -9.47
C GLY A 43 3.19 11.67 -9.10
N LEU A 44 2.83 11.78 -7.81
CA LEU A 44 1.97 12.83 -7.27
C LEU A 44 2.79 13.82 -6.44
N GLU A 45 2.36 15.09 -6.39
CA GLU A 45 3.03 16.11 -5.56
C GLU A 45 2.84 15.84 -4.06
N ARG A 46 1.65 15.38 -3.67
CA ARG A 46 1.31 15.05 -2.29
C ARG A 46 0.24 13.96 -2.24
N VAL A 47 0.26 13.21 -1.15
CA VAL A 47 -0.73 12.18 -0.82
C VAL A 47 -1.22 12.44 0.60
N GLY A 48 -2.53 12.48 0.79
CA GLY A 48 -3.17 12.60 2.09
C GLY A 48 -3.26 11.26 2.80
N VAL A 49 -3.33 11.29 4.14
CA VAL A 49 -3.29 10.05 4.93
C VAL A 49 -4.50 9.14 4.75
N HIS A 50 -5.61 9.69 4.27
CA HIS A 50 -6.85 8.96 3.97
C HIS A 50 -7.04 8.68 2.48
N ASP A 51 -6.07 9.04 1.65
CA ASP A 51 -6.13 8.71 0.24
C ASP A 51 -5.95 7.20 0.06
N ASN A 52 -6.80 6.63 -0.78
CA ASN A 52 -6.74 5.21 -1.10
C ASN A 52 -5.72 4.98 -2.23
N PHE A 53 -4.72 4.12 -1.99
CA PHE A 53 -3.64 3.86 -2.93
C PHE A 53 -4.12 3.48 -4.34
N PHE A 54 -5.07 2.55 -4.41
CA PHE A 54 -5.57 2.03 -5.69
C PHE A 54 -6.44 3.05 -6.42
N ARG A 55 -7.17 3.90 -5.67
CA ARG A 55 -7.93 5.01 -6.27
C ARG A 55 -7.04 6.12 -6.84
N LEU A 56 -5.84 6.29 -6.30
CA LEU A 56 -4.83 7.20 -6.85
C LEU A 56 -4.12 6.65 -8.10
N GLY A 57 -4.46 5.43 -8.53
CA GLY A 57 -3.86 4.75 -9.68
C GLY A 57 -2.67 3.87 -9.31
N GLY A 58 -2.59 3.44 -8.05
CA GLY A 58 -1.69 2.37 -7.61
C GLY A 58 -2.11 1.01 -8.16
N ASP A 59 -1.11 0.17 -8.43
CA ASP A 59 -1.28 -1.21 -8.87
C ASP A 59 -0.43 -2.16 -8.03
N SER A 60 -0.54 -3.47 -8.26
CA SER A 60 0.19 -4.48 -7.49
C SER A 60 1.72 -4.30 -7.52
N ILE A 61 2.28 -3.83 -8.64
CA ILE A 61 3.73 -3.62 -8.77
C ILE A 61 4.16 -2.40 -7.97
N LEU A 62 3.39 -1.32 -8.04
CA LEU A 62 3.64 -0.11 -7.25
C LEU A 62 3.47 -0.37 -5.75
N SER A 63 2.48 -1.18 -5.36
CA SER A 63 2.29 -1.62 -3.96
C SER A 63 3.52 -2.35 -3.44
N VAL A 64 3.98 -3.38 -4.16
CA VAL A 64 5.17 -4.16 -3.75
C VAL A 64 6.40 -3.27 -3.64
N ARG A 65 6.62 -2.37 -4.61
CA ARG A 65 7.75 -1.42 -4.56
C ARG A 65 7.65 -0.45 -3.39
N ALA A 66 6.47 0.09 -3.11
CA ALA A 66 6.25 1.01 -1.99
C ALA A 66 6.51 0.31 -0.65
N ILE A 67 6.03 -0.92 -0.47
CA ILE A 67 6.26 -1.71 0.73
C ILE A 67 7.74 -2.07 0.89
N THR A 68 8.40 -2.56 -0.16
CA THR A 68 9.85 -2.84 -0.10
C THR A 68 10.63 -1.60 0.31
N ARG A 69 10.29 -0.42 -0.26
CA ARG A 69 10.95 0.83 0.10
C ARG A 69 10.67 1.25 1.54
N ALA A 70 9.46 1.02 2.05
CA ALA A 70 9.10 1.29 3.43
C ALA A 70 9.93 0.40 4.40
N ARG A 71 10.11 -0.88 4.07
CA ARG A 71 10.93 -1.82 4.86
C ARG A 71 12.39 -1.39 4.93
N GLU A 72 12.97 -0.91 3.83
CA GLU A 72 14.35 -0.40 3.79
C GLU A 72 14.60 0.80 4.71
N VAL A 73 13.56 1.58 5.01
CA VAL A 73 13.64 2.75 5.90
C VAL A 73 13.14 2.46 7.31
N GLY A 74 12.98 1.18 7.66
CA GLY A 74 12.63 0.73 9.01
C GLY A 74 11.14 0.70 9.31
N LEU A 75 10.28 0.69 8.28
CA LEU A 75 8.84 0.41 8.42
C LEU A 75 8.55 -1.02 7.96
N PRO A 76 8.56 -1.99 8.88
CA PRO A 76 8.28 -3.39 8.55
C PRO A 76 6.79 -3.55 8.23
N LEU A 77 6.45 -3.51 6.94
CA LEU A 77 5.11 -3.72 6.42
C LEU A 77 5.06 -4.98 5.56
N ASP A 78 3.93 -5.66 5.58
CA ASP A 78 3.66 -6.80 4.70
C ASP A 78 2.89 -6.36 3.44
N PRO A 79 3.18 -6.91 2.23
CA PRO A 79 2.42 -6.59 1.03
C PRO A 79 0.90 -6.83 1.15
N TYR A 80 0.48 -7.81 1.95
CA TYR A 80 -0.92 -8.09 2.24
C TYR A 80 -1.59 -6.94 2.98
N GLN A 81 -0.86 -6.27 3.89
CA GLN A 81 -1.38 -5.12 4.62
C GLN A 81 -1.74 -3.98 3.67
N MET A 82 -1.09 -3.82 2.52
CA MET A 82 -1.46 -2.78 1.53
C MET A 82 -2.85 -3.02 0.92
N PHE A 83 -3.26 -4.29 0.78
CA PHE A 83 -4.56 -4.66 0.23
C PHE A 83 -5.68 -4.54 1.28
N GLU A 84 -5.38 -4.87 2.53
CA GLU A 84 -6.30 -4.73 3.65
C GLU A 84 -6.46 -3.26 4.08
N ARG A 85 -5.34 -2.54 4.16
CA ARG A 85 -5.20 -1.19 4.73
C ARG A 85 -4.79 -0.25 3.62
N GLN A 86 -5.77 0.17 2.86
CA GLN A 86 -5.56 0.84 1.58
C GLN A 86 -5.21 2.33 1.72
N THR A 87 -5.10 2.83 2.96
CA THR A 87 -4.73 4.20 3.29
C THR A 87 -3.47 4.26 4.16
N ILE A 88 -2.75 5.38 4.09
CA ILE A 88 -1.54 5.59 4.88
C ILE A 88 -1.83 5.57 6.38
N ALA A 89 -2.95 6.15 6.82
CA ALA A 89 -3.33 6.17 8.23
C ALA A 89 -3.50 4.74 8.79
N GLU A 90 -4.10 3.83 8.01
CA GLU A 90 -4.31 2.45 8.43
C GLU A 90 -3.02 1.62 8.40
N LEU A 91 -2.15 1.85 7.41
CA LEU A 91 -0.84 1.20 7.33
C LEU A 91 0.09 1.66 8.44
N ALA A 92 0.18 2.97 8.67
CA ALA A 92 1.01 3.52 9.74
C ALA A 92 0.59 2.99 11.12
N ALA A 93 -0.71 2.74 11.33
CA ALA A 93 -1.23 2.13 12.55
C ALA A 93 -0.91 0.63 12.66
N ALA A 94 -0.63 -0.05 11.55
CA ALA A 94 -0.27 -1.47 11.52
C ALA A 94 1.24 -1.72 11.67
N VAL A 95 2.09 -0.69 11.53
CA VAL A 95 3.53 -0.83 11.71
C VAL A 95 3.80 -1.27 13.16
N PRO A 96 4.35 -2.47 13.39
CA PRO A 96 4.71 -2.89 14.74
C PRO A 96 5.76 -1.94 15.30
N GLN A 97 5.53 -1.48 16.55
CA GLN A 97 6.38 -0.46 17.17
C GLN A 97 7.66 -1.06 17.79
N SER A 98 7.80 -2.39 17.77
CA SER A 98 8.94 -3.14 18.31
C SER A 98 9.29 -4.38 17.47
N MET A 99 10.59 -4.67 17.37
CA MET A 99 11.14 -5.87 16.74
C MET A 99 10.62 -7.19 17.35
N ASP A 100 10.18 -7.18 18.62
CA ASP A 100 9.56 -8.35 19.28
C ASP A 100 8.30 -8.83 18.56
N GLN A 101 7.51 -7.92 17.97
CA GLN A 101 6.25 -8.29 17.32
C GLN A 101 6.47 -9.00 15.98
N LEU A 102 7.54 -8.67 15.25
CA LEU A 102 7.90 -9.37 14.01
C LEU A 102 8.43 -10.78 14.26
N ALA A 103 9.13 -10.97 15.39
CA ALA A 103 9.58 -12.29 15.82
C ALA A 103 8.39 -13.17 16.25
N ASP A 104 7.36 -12.58 16.87
CA ASP A 104 6.12 -13.25 17.23
C ASP A 104 5.33 -13.69 15.98
N GLU A 105 5.13 -12.79 15.01
CA GLU A 105 4.41 -13.08 13.76
C GLU A 105 5.12 -14.13 12.89
N LEU A 106 6.45 -14.10 12.82
CA LEU A 106 7.26 -15.14 12.15
C LEU A 106 7.32 -16.45 12.94
N SER A 107 7.13 -16.41 14.26
CA SER A 107 7.01 -17.60 15.11
C SER A 107 5.62 -18.23 15.04
N GLU A 108 4.60 -17.48 14.62
CA GLU A 108 3.23 -17.96 14.41
C GLU A 108 3.01 -18.58 13.01
N LEU A 109 3.98 -18.49 12.09
CA LEU A 109 3.93 -19.27 10.86
C LEU A 109 4.00 -20.76 11.19
N PRO A 110 3.02 -21.57 10.74
CA PRO A 110 3.06 -23.00 11.00
C PRO A 110 4.31 -23.58 10.32
N PRO A 111 5.08 -24.45 11.01
CA PRO A 111 6.33 -25.02 10.49
C PRO A 111 6.15 -25.72 9.13
N ASP A 112 4.93 -26.15 8.80
CA ASP A 112 4.57 -26.78 7.53
C ASP A 112 4.76 -25.88 6.29
N GLU A 113 4.70 -24.54 6.42
CA GLU A 113 4.95 -23.64 5.27
C GLU A 113 6.45 -23.37 5.04
N LEU A 114 7.28 -23.50 6.09
CA LEU A 114 8.72 -23.31 5.97
C LEU A 114 9.37 -24.51 5.26
N ASP A 115 8.92 -25.73 5.56
CA ASP A 115 9.36 -26.94 4.85
C ASP A 115 8.95 -26.91 3.37
N ALA A 116 7.73 -26.42 3.06
CA ALA A 116 7.26 -26.30 1.67
C ALA A 116 8.06 -25.28 0.82
N LEU A 117 8.61 -24.24 1.44
CA LEU A 117 9.48 -23.25 0.78
C LEU A 117 10.92 -23.75 0.62
N LEU A 118 11.41 -24.56 1.58
CA LEU A 118 12.74 -25.18 1.48
C LEU A 118 12.76 -26.30 0.43
N GLU A 119 11.71 -27.11 0.33
CA GLU A 119 11.58 -28.13 -0.73
C GLU A 119 11.53 -27.52 -2.14
N GLN A 120 11.01 -26.29 -2.30
CA GLN A 120 11.00 -25.59 -3.58
C GLN A 120 12.37 -25.01 -3.99
N LEU A 121 13.28 -24.83 -3.03
CA LEU A 121 14.63 -24.30 -3.28
C LEU A 121 15.68 -25.40 -3.47
N GLU A 122 15.47 -26.59 -2.91
CA GLU A 122 16.38 -27.73 -3.06
C GLU A 122 16.07 -28.61 -4.29
N GLY A 123 15.04 -28.25 -5.07
CA GLY A 123 14.51 -29.01 -6.20
C GLY A 123 14.95 -28.59 -7.61
N GLU A 124 16.06 -27.85 -7.78
CA GLU A 124 16.69 -27.60 -9.10
C GLU A 124 18.02 -28.34 -9.30
#